data_AF-A0A0C4WW71-F1
#
_entry.id   AF-A0A0C4WW71-F1
#
_cell.length_a   1.000
_cell.length_b   1.000
_cell.length_c   1.000
_cell.angle_alpha   90.00
_cell.angle_beta   90.00
_cell.angle_gamma   90.00
#
_symmetry.space_group_name_H-M   'P 1'
#
loop_
_entity.id
_entity.type
_entity.pdbx_description
1 polymer ?
#
loop_
_entity_poly.entity_id
_entity_poly.type
_entity_poly.pdbx_seq_one_letter_code
_entity_poly.pdbx_strand_id
1 'polypeptide(L)'
;MPIKQPCQQAGDAPGLSEESASPAELLEQAPTKIARVLAYLLAPCNSLIRFEAEALGDHCLNSTIAKLTHDYGLEFQRQPEKVPNRWGTPCDVTRYSLPESQHQRGRAVLALLSKPAKNRKESAA
;
A
#
# COMPACT_ATOMS: atom_id res chain seq x y z
N MET A 1 -6.74 10.60 21.77
CA MET A 1 -7.13 10.46 20.35
C MET A 1 -6.08 11.18 19.53
N PRO A 2 -5.25 10.49 18.72
CA PRO A 2 -4.28 11.19 17.90
C PRO A 2 -5.03 11.95 16.80
N ILE A 3 -4.88 13.26 16.84
CA ILE A 3 -5.37 14.20 15.84
C ILE A 3 -4.68 13.81 14.53
N LYS A 4 -5.46 13.28 13.58
CA LYS A 4 -5.04 13.05 12.20
C LYS A 4 -4.54 14.41 11.69
N GLN A 5 -3.23 14.56 11.51
CA GLN A 5 -2.64 15.76 10.94
C GLN A 5 -3.37 16.06 9.61
N PRO A 6 -3.94 17.26 9.43
CA PRO A 6 -4.48 17.63 8.15
C PRO A 6 -3.32 17.77 7.16
N CYS A 7 -3.38 16.99 6.09
CA CYS A 7 -2.56 17.18 4.91
C CYS A 7 -2.81 18.61 4.42
N GLN A 8 -1.75 19.42 4.35
CA GLN A 8 -1.84 20.74 3.74
C GLN A 8 -2.07 20.55 2.25
N GLN A 9 -3.24 20.96 1.77
CA GLN A 9 -3.57 20.98 0.37
C GLN A 9 -2.73 22.09 -0.29
N ALA A 10 -1.75 21.72 -1.11
CA ALA A 10 -1.12 22.66 -2.03
C ALA A 10 -2.08 22.90 -3.20
N GLY A 11 -2.38 24.18 -3.44
CA GLY A 11 -3.36 24.65 -4.41
C GLY A 11 -2.97 24.50 -5.88
N ASP A 12 -4.00 24.68 -6.70
CA ASP A 12 -4.22 24.45 -8.13
C ASP A 12 -3.10 24.80 -9.14
N ALA A 13 -2.97 23.91 -10.13
CA ALA A 13 -2.67 24.24 -11.53
C ALA A 13 -3.42 23.26 -12.47
N PRO A 14 -3.93 23.69 -13.64
CA PRO A 14 -4.91 22.92 -14.40
C PRO A 14 -4.29 22.04 -15.49
N GLY A 15 -4.97 20.93 -15.77
CA GLY A 15 -4.97 20.27 -17.07
C GLY A 15 -3.94 19.16 -17.24
N LEU A 16 -4.36 17.92 -17.00
CA LEU A 16 -4.20 16.76 -17.87
C LEU A 16 -5.07 15.63 -17.30
N SER A 17 -5.94 15.09 -18.13
CA SER A 17 -6.86 13.99 -17.84
C SER A 17 -6.09 12.72 -17.46
N GLU A 18 -5.86 12.51 -16.17
CA GLU A 18 -5.51 11.19 -15.64
C GLU A 18 -6.80 10.41 -15.42
N GLU A 19 -7.17 9.62 -16.42
CA GLU A 19 -8.11 8.50 -16.26
C GLU A 19 -7.40 7.39 -15.45
N SER A 20 -7.01 7.73 -14.22
CA SER A 20 -6.49 6.77 -13.24
C SER A 20 -7.69 6.18 -12.53
N ALA A 21 -7.91 4.88 -12.74
CA ALA A 21 -8.86 4.08 -11.98
C ALA A 21 -8.78 4.48 -10.50
N SER A 22 -9.95 4.75 -9.91
CA SER A 22 -10.01 5.18 -8.53
C SER A 22 -9.35 4.11 -7.64
N PRO A 23 -8.71 4.49 -6.52
CA PRO A 23 -8.08 3.52 -5.62
C PRO A 23 -9.04 2.42 -5.14
N ALA A 24 -10.34 2.73 -5.08
CA ALA A 24 -11.39 1.76 -4.75
C ALA A 24 -11.58 0.69 -5.85
N GLU A 25 -11.61 1.09 -7.12
CA GLU A 25 -11.72 0.15 -8.25
C GLU A 25 -10.49 -0.75 -8.35
N LEU A 26 -9.29 -0.21 -8.10
CA LEU A 26 -8.05 -0.99 -8.05
C LEU A 26 -8.08 -2.03 -6.93
N LEU A 27 -8.74 -1.75 -5.80
CA LEU A 27 -8.88 -2.67 -4.69
C LEU A 27 -9.86 -3.81 -4.98
N GLU A 28 -10.97 -3.54 -5.66
CA GLU A 28 -11.96 -4.55 -6.05
C GLU A 28 -11.43 -5.48 -7.14
N GLN A 29 -10.62 -4.94 -8.07
CA GLN A 29 -10.10 -5.69 -9.21
C GLN A 29 -8.74 -6.37 -8.93
N ALA A 30 -8.08 -6.04 -7.81
CA ALA A 30 -6.77 -6.61 -7.48
C ALA A 30 -6.88 -8.12 -7.15
N PRO A 31 -6.28 -8.99 -7.97
CA PRO A 31 -6.54 -10.43 -7.93
C PRO A 31 -5.85 -11.15 -6.76
N THR A 32 -4.94 -10.48 -6.04
CA THR A 32 -4.16 -11.09 -4.96
C THR A 32 -4.11 -10.19 -3.73
N LYS A 33 -3.94 -10.78 -2.54
CA LYS A 33 -3.78 -10.00 -1.29
C LYS A 33 -2.64 -8.98 -1.35
N ILE A 34 -1.52 -9.32 -2.01
CA ILE A 34 -0.38 -8.41 -2.19
C ILE A 34 -0.76 -7.22 -3.06
N ALA A 35 -1.47 -7.47 -4.17
CA ALA A 35 -1.96 -6.42 -5.06
C ALA A 35 -2.96 -5.50 -4.34
N ARG A 36 -3.85 -6.06 -3.52
CA ARG A 36 -4.81 -5.26 -2.72
C ARG A 36 -4.11 -4.35 -1.73
N VAL A 37 -3.12 -4.85 -0.98
CA VAL A 37 -2.32 -4.02 -0.05
C VAL A 37 -1.59 -2.91 -0.80
N LEU A 38 -0.96 -3.21 -1.95
CA LEU A 38 -0.24 -2.20 -2.73
C LEU A 38 -1.19 -1.15 -3.33
N ALA A 39 -2.34 -1.55 -3.87
CA ALA A 39 -3.36 -0.63 -4.36
C ALA A 39 -3.86 0.32 -3.27
N TYR A 40 -4.06 -0.19 -2.05
CA TYR A 40 -4.46 0.65 -0.92
C TYR A 40 -3.40 1.70 -0.58
N LEU A 41 -2.12 1.30 -0.51
CA LEU A 41 -1.00 2.17 -0.14
C LEU A 41 -0.61 3.17 -1.23
N LEU A 42 -1.03 2.94 -2.48
CA LEU A 42 -0.86 3.88 -3.59
C LEU A 42 -1.88 5.03 -3.56
N ALA A 43 -2.98 4.89 -2.83
CA ALA A 43 -3.90 5.99 -2.68
C ALA A 43 -3.23 7.13 -1.88
N PRO A 44 -3.46 8.40 -2.25
CA PRO A 44 -2.87 9.53 -1.54
C PRO A 44 -3.15 9.46 -0.03
N CYS A 45 -2.11 9.73 0.77
CA CYS A 45 -2.16 9.75 2.24
C CYS A 45 -2.55 8.42 2.93
N ASN A 46 -2.66 7.31 2.19
CA ASN A 46 -2.96 6.03 2.81
C ASN A 46 -1.73 5.43 3.50
N SER A 47 -2.01 4.75 4.61
CA SER A 47 -1.03 3.98 5.36
C SER A 47 -1.72 2.80 6.02
N LEU A 48 -0.98 1.77 6.37
CA LEU A 48 -1.52 0.58 7.03
C LEU A 48 -0.65 0.14 8.19
N ILE A 49 -1.33 -0.25 9.27
CA ILE A 49 -0.78 -1.18 10.27
C ILE A 49 -1.33 -2.59 10.01
N ARG A 50 -0.71 -3.59 10.66
CA ARG A 50 -1.09 -5.01 10.50
C ARG A 50 -2.58 -5.29 10.77
N PHE A 51 -3.19 -4.56 11.72
CA PHE A 51 -4.59 -4.76 12.09
C PHE A 51 -5.55 -4.17 11.04
N GLU A 52 -5.19 -3.05 10.43
CA GLU A 52 -5.97 -2.43 9.35
C GLU A 52 -5.89 -3.28 8.08
N ALA A 53 -4.73 -3.89 7.80
CA ALA A 53 -4.52 -4.75 6.64
C ALA A 53 -5.35 -6.04 6.66
N GLU A 54 -5.83 -6.48 7.82
CA GLU A 54 -6.72 -7.64 7.96
C GLU A 54 -8.03 -7.42 7.18
N ALA A 55 -8.56 -6.19 7.16
CA ALA A 55 -9.75 -5.86 6.37
C ALA A 55 -9.52 -6.01 4.85
N LEU A 56 -8.27 -5.98 4.39
CA LEU A 56 -7.88 -6.23 3.00
C LEU A 56 -7.57 -7.72 2.73
N GLY A 57 -7.71 -8.58 3.74
CA GLY A 57 -7.41 -10.00 3.68
C GLY A 57 -5.92 -10.33 3.84
N ASP A 58 -5.11 -9.42 4.39
CA ASP A 58 -3.69 -9.68 4.68
C ASP A 58 -3.40 -9.75 6.17
N HIS A 59 -3.17 -10.96 6.68
CA HIS A 59 -2.84 -11.19 8.09
C HIS A 59 -1.36 -10.97 8.43
N CYS A 60 -0.50 -10.87 7.40
CA CYS A 60 0.95 -10.83 7.56
C CYS A 60 1.59 -9.60 6.87
N LEU A 61 1.06 -8.40 7.17
CA LEU A 61 1.50 -7.15 6.54
C LEU A 61 3.03 -6.97 6.50
N ASN A 62 3.73 -7.24 7.59
CA ASN A 62 5.19 -7.12 7.65
C ASN A 62 5.89 -7.98 6.58
N SER A 63 5.42 -9.21 6.37
CA SER A 63 5.95 -10.11 5.35
C SER A 63 5.59 -9.65 3.94
N THR A 64 4.38 -9.11 3.75
CA THR A 64 3.94 -8.51 2.47
C THR A 64 4.81 -7.32 2.10
N ILE A 65 5.08 -6.41 3.04
CA ILE A 65 5.97 -5.27 2.82
C ILE A 65 7.40 -5.74 2.53
N ALA A 66 7.93 -6.70 3.30
CA ALA A 66 9.26 -7.27 3.04
C ALA A 66 9.35 -7.84 1.62
N LYS A 67 8.34 -8.58 1.18
CA LYS A 67 8.27 -9.10 -0.19
C LYS A 67 8.24 -7.98 -1.25
N LEU A 68 7.42 -6.96 -1.04
CA LEU A 68 7.36 -5.80 -1.95
C LEU A 68 8.70 -5.05 -2.03
N THR A 69 9.44 -4.96 -0.93
CA THR A 69 10.77 -4.36 -0.91
C THR A 69 11.83 -5.22 -1.60
N HIS A 70 11.93 -6.50 -1.24
CA HIS A 70 13.00 -7.38 -1.75
C HIS A 70 12.78 -7.81 -3.19
N ASP A 71 11.56 -8.23 -3.55
CA ASP A 71 11.29 -8.82 -4.88
C ASP A 71 11.03 -7.73 -5.94
N TYR A 72 10.54 -6.55 -5.52
CA TYR A 72 10.08 -5.50 -6.44
C TYR A 72 10.77 -4.14 -6.24
N GLY A 73 11.69 -4.01 -5.28
CA GLY A 73 12.45 -2.79 -5.06
C GLY A 73 11.61 -1.60 -4.62
N LEU A 74 10.51 -1.84 -3.88
CA LEU A 74 9.70 -0.77 -3.29
C LEU A 74 10.21 -0.36 -1.91
N GLU A 75 10.49 0.92 -1.75
CA GLU A 75 10.86 1.51 -0.46
C GLU A 75 9.62 2.05 0.25
N PHE A 76 9.42 1.61 1.49
CA PHE A 76 8.30 2.05 2.33
C PHE A 76 8.81 2.87 3.50
N GLN A 77 8.08 3.92 3.84
CA GLN A 77 8.28 4.61 5.11
C GLN A 77 7.74 3.73 6.24
N ARG A 78 8.48 3.64 7.35
CA ARG A 78 8.17 2.81 8.51
C ARG A 78 8.11 3.68 9.74
N GLN A 79 6.94 3.78 10.35
CA GLN A 79 6.73 4.58 11.56
C GLN A 79 6.29 3.67 12.71
N PRO A 80 7.02 3.63 13.84
CA PRO A 80 6.56 2.92 15.03
C PRO A 80 5.26 3.55 15.57
N GLU A 81 4.30 2.71 15.95
CA GLU A 81 3.01 3.13 16.51
C GLU A 81 2.59 2.22 17.66
N LYS A 82 1.94 2.80 18.67
CA LYS A 82 1.38 2.07 19.82
C LYS A 82 -0.13 1.94 19.66
N VAL A 83 -0.63 0.72 19.57
CA VAL A 83 -2.06 0.43 19.41
C VAL A 83 -2.62 -0.14 20.72
N PRO A 84 -3.75 0.38 21.24
CA PRO A 84 -4.35 -0.13 22.46
C PRO A 84 -4.78 -1.59 22.28
N ASN A 85 -4.60 -2.41 23.33
CA ASN A 85 -5.10 -3.78 23.38
C ASN A 85 -5.99 -3.98 24.61
N ARG A 86 -6.62 -5.16 24.71
CA ARG A 86 -7.54 -5.49 25.80
C ARG A 86 -6.86 -5.80 27.14
N TRP A 87 -5.54 -5.94 27.16
CA TRP A 87 -4.76 -6.38 28.32
C TRP A 87 -4.00 -5.23 29.00
N GLY A 88 -4.41 -3.99 28.74
CA GLY A 88 -3.93 -2.80 29.45
C GLY A 88 -2.58 -2.24 29.01
N THR A 89 -1.76 -3.01 28.27
CA THR A 89 -0.46 -2.55 27.74
C THR A 89 -0.52 -2.40 26.22
N PRO A 90 -0.37 -1.20 25.64
CA PRO A 90 -0.40 -1.02 24.19
C PRO A 90 0.60 -1.91 23.45
N CYS A 91 0.19 -2.41 22.30
CA CYS A 91 1.01 -3.21 21.40
C CYS A 91 1.83 -2.30 20.47
N ASP A 92 3.11 -2.63 20.30
CA ASP A 92 3.96 -2.04 19.27
C ASP A 92 3.62 -2.59 17.90
N VAL A 93 3.33 -1.69 16.97
CA VAL A 93 3.16 -2.00 15.54
C VAL A 93 3.97 -1.02 14.70
N THR A 94 4.08 -1.33 13.41
CA THR A 94 4.69 -0.43 12.43
C THR A 94 3.61 -0.01 11.44
N ARG A 95 3.49 1.30 11.26
CA ARG A 95 2.70 1.91 10.20
C ARG A 95 3.55 2.06 8.96
N TYR A 96 3.03 1.56 7.85
CA TYR A 96 3.66 1.61 6.54
C TYR A 96 2.92 2.58 5.63
N SER A 97 3.66 3.40 4.92
CA SER A 97 3.16 4.23 3.82
C SER A 97 4.14 4.17 2.65
N LEU A 98 3.61 4.39 1.44
CA LEU A 98 4.43 4.46 0.23
C LEU A 98 4.72 5.95 -0.08
N PRO A 99 5.99 6.40 -0.06
CA PRO A 99 6.32 7.78 -0.41
C PRO A 99 5.99 8.05 -1.87
N GLU A 100 5.62 9.30 -2.18
CA GLU A 100 5.25 9.73 -3.55
C GLU A 100 6.31 9.37 -4.59
N SER A 101 7.60 9.45 -4.23
CA SER A 101 8.73 9.06 -5.08
C SER A 101 8.64 7.62 -5.60
N GLN A 102 7.94 6.73 -4.88
CA GLN A 102 7.78 5.33 -5.21
C GLN A 102 6.46 5.02 -5.91
N HIS A 103 5.55 5.98 -6.09
CA HIS A 103 4.21 5.73 -6.65
C HIS A 103 4.28 5.24 -8.09
N GLN A 104 5.13 5.84 -8.93
CA GLN A 104 5.28 5.40 -10.32
C GLN A 104 5.72 3.92 -10.40
N ARG A 105 6.72 3.53 -9.60
CA ARG A 105 7.16 2.13 -9.51
C ARG A 105 6.06 1.24 -8.92
N GLY A 106 5.38 1.70 -7.89
CA GLY A 106 4.28 0.97 -7.26
C GLY A 106 3.14 0.67 -8.25
N ARG A 107 2.73 1.64 -9.09
CA ARG A 107 1.73 1.43 -10.14
C ARG A 107 2.20 0.39 -11.17
N ALA A 108 3.47 0.42 -11.56
CA ALA A 108 4.04 -0.58 -12.48
C ALA A 108 4.03 -2.00 -11.87
N VAL A 109 4.42 -2.13 -10.60
CA VAL A 109 4.36 -3.41 -9.85
C VAL A 109 2.92 -3.89 -9.72
N LEU A 110 1.98 -2.99 -9.42
CA LEU A 110 0.55 -3.33 -9.34
C LEU A 110 0.05 -3.88 -10.68
N ALA A 111 0.36 -3.21 -11.80
CA ALA A 111 0.00 -3.69 -13.13
C ALA A 111 0.61 -5.08 -13.44
N LEU A 112 1.84 -5.35 -13.00
CA LEU A 112 2.47 -6.67 -13.13
C LEU A 112 1.74 -7.74 -12.32
N LEU A 113 1.40 -7.44 -11.07
CA LEU A 113 0.71 -8.35 -10.15
C LEU A 113 -0.74 -8.65 -10.60
N SER A 114 -1.39 -7.70 -11.26
CA SER A 114 -2.75 -7.84 -11.79
C SER A 114 -2.83 -8.71 -13.05
N LYS A 115 -1.71 -9.03 -13.71
CA LYS A 115 -1.71 -9.93 -14.87
C LYS A 115 -1.98 -11.38 -14.43
N PRO A 116 -2.86 -12.11 -15.14
CA PRO A 116 -3.14 -13.52 -14.86
C PRO A 116 -1.86 -14.37 -14.96
N ALA A 117 -1.73 -15.36 -14.08
CA ALA A 117 -0.50 -16.15 -13.89
C ALA A 117 -0.02 -16.92 -15.13
N LYS A 118 -0.86 -17.06 -16.17
CA LYS A 118 -0.52 -17.73 -17.44
C LYS A 118 0.68 -17.10 -18.17
N ASN A 119 1.03 -15.83 -17.85
CA ASN A 119 2.08 -15.06 -18.52
C ASN A 119 3.26 -14.66 -17.60
N ARG A 120 3.42 -15.27 -16.40
CA ARG A 120 4.50 -14.89 -15.45
C ARG A 120 5.79 -15.70 -15.59
N LYS A 121 5.83 -16.68 -16.49
CA LYS A 121 7.01 -17.51 -16.75
C LYS A 121 7.68 -17.12 -18.08
N GLU A 122 8.26 -15.93 -18.16
CA GLU A 122 9.35 -15.67 -19.12
C GLU A 122 10.10 -14.38 -18.75
N SER A 123 11.11 -14.51 -17.90
CA SER A 123 12.27 -13.60 -17.76
C SER A 123 13.07 -14.02 -16.54
N ALA A 124 13.62 -15.22 -16.62
CA ALA A 124 14.77 -15.65 -15.83
C ALA A 124 15.50 -16.67 -16.71
N ALA A 125 16.30 -16.14 -17.64
CA ALA A 125 17.34 -16.86 -18.35
C ALA A 125 18.63 -16.07 -18.12
#